data_AF-V9LK52-F1
#
_entry.id   AF-V9LK52-F1
#
_cell.length_a   1.000
_cell.length_b   1.000
_cell.length_c   1.000
_cell.angle_alpha   90.00
_cell.angle_beta   90.00
_cell.angle_gamma   90.00
#
_symmetry.space_group_name_H-M   'P 1'
#
loop_
_entity.id
_entity.type
_entity.pdbx_description
1 polymer ?
#
loop_
_entity_poly.entity_id
_entity_poly.type
_entity_poly.pdbx_seq_one_letter_code
_entity_poly.pdbx_strand_id
1 'polypeptide(L)'
;EQCKRHFTQDPCLYECSPHLGPWVQKADESWRKERILDVPICKTDCEEWWTDCKEDFTCKENWHKGWDWSSGINKCPENTECRKFTDVFPSPADFCEKVWSNSYKYTSYDRGSKRCVQLWFEGNRNPNKEVARFYA
;
A
#
# COMPACT_ATOMS: atom_id res chain seq x y z
N GLU A 1 -14.34 -2.03 9.69
CA GLU A 1 -14.35 -3.13 8.69
C GLU A 1 -13.95 -2.71 7.27
N GLN A 2 -14.64 -1.77 6.61
CA GLN A 2 -14.35 -1.43 5.20
C GLN A 2 -12.91 -0.96 4.94
N CYS A 3 -12.32 -0.13 5.81
CA CYS A 3 -10.90 0.21 5.71
C CYS A 3 -9.98 -1.01 5.91
N LYS A 4 -10.23 -1.79 6.98
CA LYS A 4 -9.40 -2.92 7.43
C LYS A 4 -9.26 -4.03 6.37
N ARG A 5 -10.28 -4.29 5.54
CA ARG A 5 -10.18 -5.28 4.45
C ARG A 5 -9.07 -4.94 3.44
N HIS A 6 -8.84 -3.67 3.14
CA HIS A 6 -7.76 -3.26 2.23
C HIS A 6 -6.39 -3.46 2.88
N PHE A 7 -6.24 -3.09 4.15
CA PHE A 7 -5.05 -3.42 4.97
C PHE A 7 -4.87 -4.92 5.24
N THR A 8 -5.81 -5.77 4.82
CA THR A 8 -5.66 -7.24 4.80
C THR A 8 -5.24 -7.72 3.40
N GLN A 9 -5.85 -7.16 2.35
CA GLN A 9 -5.57 -7.48 0.94
C GLN A 9 -4.18 -7.01 0.48
N ASP A 10 -3.69 -5.88 1.00
CA ASP A 10 -2.36 -5.35 0.70
C ASP A 10 -1.21 -6.28 1.14
N PRO A 11 -1.16 -6.76 2.40
CA PRO A 11 -0.26 -7.86 2.79
C PRO A 11 -0.42 -9.12 1.92
N CYS A 12 -1.64 -9.50 1.51
CA CYS A 12 -1.81 -10.63 0.59
C CYS A 12 -1.17 -10.39 -0.79
N LEU A 13 -1.23 -9.16 -1.33
CA LEU A 13 -0.51 -8.82 -2.55
C LEU A 13 1.01 -8.83 -2.33
N TYR A 14 1.49 -8.21 -1.27
CA TYR A 14 2.92 -8.08 -0.94
C TYR A 14 3.59 -9.45 -0.69
N GLU A 15 2.99 -10.30 0.13
CA GLU A 15 3.56 -11.61 0.53
C GLU A 15 3.33 -12.72 -0.50
N CYS A 16 2.25 -12.66 -1.30
CA CYS A 16 1.84 -13.79 -2.16
C CYS A 16 1.96 -13.54 -3.67
N SER A 17 2.20 -12.31 -4.14
CA SER A 17 2.19 -12.01 -5.58
C SER A 17 3.52 -12.38 -6.29
N PRO A 18 3.54 -13.36 -7.21
CA PRO A 18 4.72 -13.67 -8.03
C PRO A 18 4.92 -12.66 -9.17
N HIS A 19 4.24 -11.51 -9.13
CA HIS A 19 4.15 -10.54 -10.22
C HIS A 19 4.60 -9.13 -9.81
N LEU A 20 5.28 -9.00 -8.67
CA LEU A 20 5.89 -7.72 -8.23
C LEU A 20 7.38 -7.58 -8.63
N GLY A 21 7.96 -8.60 -9.26
CA GLY A 21 9.39 -8.66 -9.65
C GLY A 21 9.99 -7.40 -10.27
N PRO A 22 9.34 -6.72 -11.25
CA PRO A 22 9.87 -5.50 -11.87
C PRO A 22 10.12 -4.33 -10.91
N TRP A 23 9.54 -4.37 -9.71
CA TRP A 23 9.61 -3.31 -8.69
C TRP A 23 10.41 -3.72 -7.45
N VAL A 24 11.02 -4.91 -7.46
CA VAL A 24 11.87 -5.37 -6.36
C VAL A 24 13.22 -4.67 -6.43
N GLN A 25 13.59 -4.00 -5.35
CA GLN A 25 14.86 -3.33 -5.14
C GLN A 25 15.52 -3.83 -3.85
N LYS A 26 16.84 -3.70 -3.74
CA LYS A 26 17.55 -4.03 -2.50
C LYS A 26 17.15 -3.08 -1.38
N ALA A 27 16.95 -3.62 -0.18
CA ALA A 27 16.81 -2.87 1.05
C ALA A 27 18.04 -3.11 1.93
N ASP A 28 18.51 -2.04 2.58
CA ASP A 28 19.57 -2.10 3.60
C ASP A 28 18.93 -1.99 4.99
N GLU A 29 18.02 -2.91 5.27
CA GLU A 29 17.25 -2.98 6.52
C GLU A 29 17.59 -4.30 7.24
N SER A 30 17.82 -4.24 8.56
CA SER A 30 18.25 -5.41 9.37
C SER A 30 17.31 -6.62 9.31
N TRP A 31 16.05 -6.39 8.93
CA TRP A 31 14.98 -7.38 8.85
C TRP A 31 14.57 -7.71 7.40
N ARG A 32 15.10 -7.01 6.38
CA ARG A 32 14.64 -7.11 4.99
C ARG A 32 15.75 -6.78 3.98
N LYS A 33 16.08 -7.74 3.12
CA LYS A 33 17.11 -7.60 2.06
C LYS A 33 16.60 -7.00 0.75
N GLU A 34 15.30 -7.15 0.49
CA GLU A 34 14.65 -6.74 -0.77
C GLU A 34 13.26 -6.19 -0.47
N ARG A 35 12.84 -5.17 -1.22
CA ARG A 35 11.56 -4.47 -1.02
C ARG A 35 10.94 -4.08 -2.35
N ILE A 36 9.62 -3.92 -2.37
CA ILE A 36 8.96 -3.24 -3.49
C ILE A 36 9.11 -1.72 -3.38
N LEU A 37 9.26 -1.06 -4.52
CA LEU A 37 9.26 0.39 -4.65
C LEU A 37 8.56 0.82 -5.95
N ASP A 38 7.74 1.85 -5.88
CA ASP A 38 7.01 2.43 -7.02
C ASP A 38 6.11 1.44 -7.80
N VAL A 39 5.53 0.43 -7.13
CA VAL A 39 4.55 -0.47 -7.76
C VAL A 39 3.35 0.35 -8.25
N PRO A 40 3.01 0.33 -9.55
CA PRO A 40 2.00 1.20 -10.14
C PRO A 40 0.60 0.74 -9.73
N ILE A 41 0.10 1.17 -8.57
CA ILE A 41 -1.23 0.78 -8.09
C ILE A 41 -2.30 1.33 -9.03
N CYS A 42 -3.31 0.51 -9.35
CA CYS A 42 -4.44 1.00 -10.13
C CYS A 42 -5.19 2.11 -9.40
N LYS A 43 -5.60 3.12 -10.15
CA LYS A 43 -6.38 4.26 -9.70
C LYS A 43 -7.53 3.82 -8.79
N THR A 44 -8.37 2.94 -9.32
CA THR A 44 -9.58 2.44 -8.66
C THR A 44 -9.29 1.79 -7.30
N ASP A 45 -8.25 0.95 -7.20
CA ASP A 45 -7.86 0.28 -5.95
C ASP A 45 -7.41 1.28 -4.88
N CYS A 46 -6.64 2.30 -5.27
CA CYS A 46 -6.16 3.32 -4.34
C CYS A 46 -7.28 4.29 -3.90
N GLU A 47 -8.13 4.72 -4.83
CA GLU A 47 -9.28 5.60 -4.53
C GLU A 47 -10.33 4.90 -3.64
N GLU A 48 -10.63 3.62 -3.88
CA GLU A 48 -11.51 2.81 -3.03
C GLU A 48 -10.93 2.63 -1.63
N TRP A 49 -9.64 2.30 -1.50
CA TRP A 49 -8.98 2.11 -0.21
C TRP A 49 -9.01 3.39 0.62
N TRP A 50 -8.60 4.53 0.05
CA TRP A 50 -8.68 5.81 0.75
C TRP A 50 -10.12 6.18 1.14
N THR A 51 -11.09 5.96 0.24
CA THR A 51 -12.50 6.29 0.48
C THR A 51 -13.10 5.47 1.63
N ASP A 52 -12.76 4.18 1.72
CA ASP A 52 -13.21 3.29 2.80
C ASP A 52 -12.52 3.59 4.15
N CYS A 53 -11.36 4.26 4.14
CA CYS A 53 -10.61 4.66 5.34
C CYS A 53 -10.85 6.10 5.78
N LYS A 54 -11.51 6.95 4.97
CA LYS A 54 -11.59 8.40 5.21
C LYS A 54 -12.18 8.82 6.57
N GLU A 55 -13.02 7.98 7.18
CA GLU A 55 -13.65 8.22 8.49
C GLU A 55 -12.91 7.56 9.67
N ASP A 56 -11.89 6.73 9.39
CA ASP A 56 -11.02 6.14 10.42
C ASP A 56 -9.95 7.16 10.87
N PHE A 57 -9.07 6.75 11.80
CA PHE A 57 -8.09 7.62 12.45
C PHE A 57 -6.68 7.03 12.40
N THR A 58 -5.67 7.90 12.36
CA THR A 58 -4.27 7.51 12.55
C THR A 58 -3.43 8.67 13.09
N CYS A 59 -2.27 8.37 13.64
CA CYS A 59 -1.32 9.33 14.20
C CYS A 59 -0.09 9.57 13.28
N LYS A 60 0.04 8.84 12.17
CA LYS A 60 1.25 8.83 11.32
C LYS A 60 0.93 8.70 9.84
N GLU A 61 1.66 9.43 8.99
CA GLU A 61 1.62 9.28 7.52
C GLU A 61 2.50 8.15 6.98
N ASN A 62 3.49 7.70 7.75
CA ASN A 62 4.41 6.62 7.35
C ASN A 62 4.36 5.50 8.39
N TRP A 63 3.88 4.32 7.97
CA TRP A 63 3.61 3.18 8.83
C TRP A 63 4.73 2.12 8.79
N HIS A 64 5.73 2.26 7.92
CA HIS A 64 6.91 1.39 7.95
C HIS A 64 7.83 1.65 9.14
N LYS A 65 7.89 2.87 9.68
CA LYS A 65 8.91 3.25 10.68
C LYS A 65 8.46 4.29 11.70
N GLY A 66 9.13 4.31 12.85
CA GLY A 66 8.90 5.29 13.92
C GLY A 66 7.56 5.09 14.63
N TRP A 67 7.19 3.84 14.88
CA TRP A 67 6.18 3.47 15.90
C TRP A 67 6.89 3.22 17.23
N ASP A 68 6.20 3.40 18.35
CA ASP A 68 6.64 2.81 19.62
C ASP A 68 6.32 1.31 19.62
N TRP A 69 7.31 0.49 19.97
CA TRP A 69 7.20 -0.97 20.09
C TRP A 69 7.49 -1.47 21.53
N SER A 70 7.64 -0.57 22.50
CA SER A 70 7.95 -0.86 23.91
C SER A 70 7.05 -1.94 24.54
N SER A 71 5.80 -2.01 24.09
CA SER A 71 4.78 -2.96 24.56
C SER A 71 4.61 -4.22 23.71
N GLY A 72 5.49 -4.48 22.74
CA GLY A 72 5.42 -5.64 21.83
C GLY A 72 4.43 -5.51 20.66
N ILE A 73 3.59 -4.47 20.68
CA ILE A 73 2.73 -4.04 19.55
C ILE A 73 3.04 -2.59 19.19
N ASN A 74 2.75 -2.20 17.94
CA ASN A 74 2.95 -0.82 17.49
C ASN A 74 1.95 0.14 18.15
N LYS A 75 2.48 1.23 18.71
CA LYS A 75 1.71 2.34 19.30
C LYS A 75 2.16 3.67 18.73
N CYS A 76 1.24 4.63 18.73
CA CYS A 76 1.54 6.02 18.42
C CYS A 76 2.66 6.53 19.34
N PRO A 77 3.75 7.12 18.81
CA PRO A 77 4.82 7.68 19.62
C PRO A 77 4.34 8.77 20.57
N GLU A 78 5.12 9.04 21.62
CA GLU A 78 4.89 10.19 22.49
C GLU A 78 4.77 11.50 21.69
N ASN A 79 3.90 12.40 22.14
CA ASN A 79 3.61 13.69 21.52
C ASN A 79 3.04 13.59 20.08
N THR A 80 2.43 12.45 19.71
CA THR A 80 1.61 12.33 18.49
C THR A 80 0.12 12.24 18.82
N GLU A 81 -0.72 12.86 18.01
CA GLU A 81 -2.18 12.88 18.16
C GLU A 81 -2.84 12.01 17.08
N CYS A 82 -3.88 11.26 17.45
CA CYS A 82 -4.74 10.55 16.50
C CYS A 82 -5.66 11.55 15.80
N ARG A 83 -5.42 11.78 14.50
CA ARG A 83 -6.21 12.68 13.64
C ARG A 83 -7.03 11.87 12.65
N LYS A 84 -8.00 12.49 11.99
CA LYS A 84 -8.82 11.81 10.97
C LYS A 84 -7.92 11.37 9.82
N PHE A 85 -8.21 10.23 9.20
CA PHE A 85 -7.39 9.67 8.12
C PHE A 85 -7.15 10.69 6.99
N THR A 86 -8.15 11.51 6.68
CA THR A 86 -8.07 12.60 5.70
C THR A 86 -7.17 13.78 6.12
N ASP A 87 -6.96 14.01 7.42
CA ASP A 87 -6.06 15.07 7.92
C ASP A 87 -4.58 14.65 7.86
N VAL A 88 -4.35 13.33 7.82
CA VAL A 88 -3.03 12.71 7.70
C VAL A 88 -2.70 12.43 6.23
N PHE A 89 -3.70 12.03 5.45
CA PHE A 89 -3.60 11.72 4.03
C PHE A 89 -4.66 12.50 3.22
N PRO A 90 -4.34 13.72 2.74
CA PRO A 90 -5.32 14.59 2.09
C PRO A 90 -5.87 14.09 0.74
N SER A 91 -5.28 13.05 0.15
CA SER A 91 -5.73 12.45 -1.11
C SER A 91 -5.38 10.97 -1.19
N PRO A 92 -6.02 10.20 -2.10
CA PRO A 92 -5.67 8.81 -2.36
C PRO A 92 -4.19 8.62 -2.75
N ALA A 93 -3.65 9.47 -3.62
CA ALA A 93 -2.25 9.40 -4.02
C ALA A 93 -1.30 9.63 -2.84
N ASP A 94 -1.55 10.67 -2.02
CA ASP A 94 -0.76 10.95 -0.81
C ASP A 94 -0.78 9.75 0.16
N PHE A 95 -1.93 9.10 0.32
CA PHE A 95 -2.06 7.89 1.10
C PHE A 95 -1.25 6.71 0.56
N CYS A 96 -1.57 6.24 -0.65
CA CYS A 96 -1.02 5.00 -1.19
C CYS A 96 0.51 5.08 -1.38
N GLU A 97 1.04 6.27 -1.67
CA GLU A 97 2.48 6.48 -1.81
C GLU A 97 3.19 6.59 -0.45
N LYS A 98 2.62 7.28 0.55
CA LYS A 98 3.33 7.51 1.84
C LYS A 98 3.21 6.38 2.85
N VAL A 99 2.04 5.74 2.98
CA VAL A 99 1.75 4.80 4.08
C VAL A 99 2.84 3.74 4.23
N TRP A 100 3.32 3.22 3.10
CA TRP A 100 4.39 2.24 3.02
C TRP A 100 5.67 2.78 2.36
N SER A 101 6.05 4.04 2.61
CA SER A 101 7.32 4.63 2.13
C SER A 101 7.60 4.34 0.64
N ASN A 102 6.69 4.73 -0.25
CA ASN A 102 6.77 4.54 -1.70
C ASN A 102 6.82 3.08 -2.16
N SER A 103 6.24 2.12 -1.41
CA SER A 103 5.98 0.76 -1.94
C SER A 103 5.10 0.80 -3.19
N TYR A 104 4.08 1.68 -3.19
CA TYR A 104 3.23 1.96 -4.34
C TYR A 104 3.49 3.35 -4.90
N LYS A 105 3.13 3.50 -6.17
CA LYS A 105 3.07 4.75 -6.92
C LYS A 105 1.70 4.87 -7.57
N TYR A 106 1.02 5.98 -7.33
CA TYR A 106 -0.32 6.20 -7.85
C TYR A 106 -0.31 6.33 -9.38
N THR A 107 -1.35 5.84 -10.04
CA THR A 107 -1.50 5.94 -11.49
C THR A 107 -2.86 6.48 -11.90
N SER A 108 -2.95 6.98 -13.13
CA SER A 108 -4.21 7.35 -13.77
C SER A 108 -4.91 6.16 -14.46
N TYR A 109 -4.38 4.95 -14.34
CA TYR A 109 -4.90 3.76 -15.00
C TYR A 109 -5.87 3.01 -14.07
N ASP A 110 -7.08 2.72 -14.58
CA ASP A 110 -8.04 1.87 -13.89
C ASP A 110 -7.74 0.37 -14.06
N ARG A 111 -8.43 -0.45 -13.25
CA ARG A 111 -8.40 -1.92 -13.33
C ARG A 111 -8.62 -2.43 -14.76
N GLY A 112 -7.96 -3.52 -15.13
CA GLY A 112 -8.07 -4.12 -16.48
C GLY A 112 -7.31 -3.40 -17.60
N SER A 113 -6.74 -2.21 -17.36
CA SER A 113 -5.88 -1.48 -18.31
C SER A 113 -4.60 -2.22 -18.71
N LYS A 114 -4.17 -3.19 -17.90
CA LYS A 114 -2.88 -3.90 -18.00
C LYS A 114 -1.64 -3.00 -17.80
N ARG A 115 -1.84 -1.79 -17.28
CA ARG A 115 -0.79 -0.78 -17.01
C ARG A 115 -0.64 -0.43 -15.52
N CYS A 116 -1.40 -1.08 -14.65
CA CYS A 116 -1.34 -0.92 -13.21
C CYS A 116 -1.62 -2.25 -12.51
N VAL A 117 -1.05 -2.42 -11.32
CA VAL A 117 -1.21 -3.57 -10.44
C VAL A 117 -2.51 -3.40 -9.65
N GLN A 118 -3.35 -4.43 -9.69
CA GLN A 118 -4.59 -4.52 -8.94
C GLN A 118 -4.35 -5.19 -7.59
N LEU A 119 -4.87 -4.58 -6.51
CA LEU A 119 -5.01 -5.24 -5.20
C LEU A 119 -6.18 -6.22 -5.24
N TRP A 120 -7.30 -5.81 -5.82
CA TRP A 120 -8.52 -6.60 -5.93
C TRP A 120 -8.72 -7.15 -7.34
N PHE A 121 -8.93 -8.46 -7.43
CA PHE A 121 -9.32 -9.17 -8.65
C PHE A 121 -10.01 -10.49 -8.30
N GLU A 122 -10.87 -10.97 -9.21
CA GLU A 122 -11.63 -12.20 -9.03
C GLU A 122 -11.33 -13.23 -10.14
N GLY A 123 -11.62 -14.50 -9.85
CA GLY A 123 -11.48 -15.60 -10.79
C GLY A 123 -10.07 -16.18 -10.93
N ASN A 124 -9.93 -17.19 -11.80
CA ASN A 124 -8.75 -18.07 -11.86
C ASN A 124 -7.53 -17.48 -12.59
N ARG A 125 -7.59 -16.21 -13.04
CA ARG A 125 -6.56 -15.60 -13.90
C ARG A 125 -6.08 -14.29 -13.31
N ASN A 126 -4.89 -14.31 -12.72
CA ASN A 126 -4.28 -13.13 -12.11
C ASN A 126 -3.96 -12.05 -13.19
N PRO A 127 -4.57 -10.84 -13.13
CA PRO A 127 -4.38 -9.80 -14.14
C PRO A 127 -2.97 -9.18 -14.08
N ASN A 128 -2.34 -9.17 -12.89
CA ASN A 128 -1.02 -8.58 -12.67
C ASN A 128 0.09 -9.30 -13.45
N LYS A 129 -0.16 -10.52 -13.96
CA LYS A 129 0.74 -11.24 -14.86
C LYS A 129 1.04 -10.48 -16.15
N GLU A 130 0.05 -9.80 -16.72
CA GLU A 130 0.22 -9.03 -17.96
C GLU A 130 0.84 -7.66 -17.69
N VAL A 131 0.55 -7.09 -16.51
CA VAL A 131 1.16 -5.84 -16.02
C VAL A 131 2.65 -6.05 -15.79
N ALA A 132 3.05 -7.09 -15.05
CA ALA A 132 4.44 -7.41 -14.80
C ALA A 132 5.23 -7.63 -16.09
N ARG A 133 4.63 -8.32 -17.08
CA ARG A 133 5.23 -8.51 -18.42
C ARG A 133 5.38 -7.23 -19.24
N PHE A 134 4.58 -6.20 -18.96
CA PHE A 134 4.69 -4.91 -19.64
C PHE A 134 5.81 -4.03 -19.04
N TYR A 135 6.17 -4.24 -17.77
CA TYR A 135 7.19 -3.47 -17.05
C TYR A 135 8.53 -4.21 -16.83
N ALA A 136 8.64 -5.47 -17.26
CA ALA A 136 9.84 -6.30 -17.16
C ALA A 136 10.82 -6.12 -18.34
#